data_AF-A0A388JUB1-F1
#
_entry.id   AF-A0A388JUB1-F1
#
_cell.length_a   1.000
_cell.length_b   1.000
_cell.length_c   1.000
_cell.angle_alpha   90.00
_cell.angle_beta   90.00
_cell.angle_gamma   90.00
#
_symmetry.space_group_name_H-M   'P 1'
#
loop_
_entity.id
_entity.type
_entity.pdbx_description
1 polymer ?
#
loop_
_entity_poly.entity_id
_entity_poly.type
_entity_poly.pdbx_seq_one_letter_code
_entity_poly.pdbx_strand_id
1 'polypeptide(L)'
;MNPMNTIFDAKWLIGRKFNDTSVQGDIKLWPFEVVEGPSRKPLIGVTYRGERKQFAAKEVLSMVLTKMKEIVEVFLGMTVKNVVITVPASFNDSQRQATKDVGVISGLNVMRIVNEPTLVAIAYGFYKKSTSVGEKNVMIFDLGRDTFDVSMLTIEKGIFEVKATTGDTL
;
A
#
# COMPACT_ATOMS: atom_id res chain seq x y z
N MET A 1 0.50 -15.89 22.65
CA MET A 1 0.56 -15.25 21.31
C MET A 1 -0.68 -15.71 20.52
N ASN A 2 -1.30 -14.86 19.69
CA ASN A 2 -2.55 -15.19 18.96
C ASN A 2 -2.35 -15.12 17.42
N PRO A 3 -1.52 -16.01 16.84
CA PRO A 3 -1.10 -15.88 15.44
C PRO A 3 -2.26 -16.07 14.44
N MET A 4 -3.20 -16.99 14.70
CA MET A 4 -4.33 -17.29 13.81
C MET A 4 -5.30 -16.10 13.62
N ASN A 5 -5.26 -15.12 14.52
CA ASN A 5 -6.14 -13.94 14.49
C ASN A 5 -5.35 -12.62 14.43
N THR A 6 -4.04 -12.69 14.20
CA THR A 6 -3.17 -11.52 14.01
C THR A 6 -2.91 -11.36 12.53
N ILE A 7 -3.57 -10.38 11.90
CA ILE A 7 -3.50 -10.19 10.45
C ILE A 7 -2.37 -9.23 10.09
N PHE A 8 -1.55 -9.63 9.13
CA PHE A 8 -0.50 -8.83 8.50
C PHE A 8 -0.54 -9.06 6.98
N ASP A 9 0.23 -8.30 6.21
CA ASP A 9 0.37 -8.48 4.76
C ASP A 9 -0.90 -8.41 3.90
N ALA A 10 -2.01 -7.94 4.47
CA ALA A 10 -3.29 -7.79 3.77
C ALA A 10 -3.19 -6.93 2.49
N LYS A 11 -2.16 -6.06 2.39
CA LYS A 11 -1.85 -5.29 1.17
C LYS A 11 -1.67 -6.19 -0.06
N TRP A 12 -1.15 -7.41 0.11
CA TRP A 12 -0.88 -8.31 -1.01
C TRP A 12 -2.13 -8.98 -1.56
N LEU A 13 -3.23 -8.99 -0.80
CA LEU A 13 -4.53 -9.51 -1.21
C LEU A 13 -5.40 -8.47 -1.93
N ILE A 14 -5.05 -7.19 -1.85
CA ILE A 14 -5.90 -6.12 -2.40
C ILE A 14 -5.93 -6.19 -3.92
N GLY A 15 -7.13 -6.04 -4.52
CA GLY A 15 -7.30 -6.06 -5.98
C GLY A 15 -7.00 -7.40 -6.67
N ARG A 16 -6.71 -8.46 -5.91
CA ARG A 16 -6.40 -9.80 -6.44
C ARG A 16 -7.58 -10.76 -6.33
N LYS A 17 -7.48 -11.88 -7.05
CA LYS A 17 -8.39 -13.02 -6.93
C LYS A 17 -7.75 -14.09 -6.05
N PHE A 18 -8.59 -14.85 -5.35
CA PHE A 18 -8.16 -15.93 -4.47
C PHE A 18 -7.29 -16.94 -5.19
N ASN A 19 -7.62 -17.26 -6.45
CA ASN A 19 -6.91 -18.25 -7.26
C ASN A 19 -5.65 -17.70 -7.97
N ASP A 20 -5.26 -16.45 -7.76
CA ASP A 20 -4.03 -15.91 -8.34
C ASP A 20 -2.82 -16.66 -7.74
N THR A 21 -1.83 -17.00 -8.57
CA THR A 21 -0.66 -17.79 -8.15
C THR A 21 0.09 -17.13 -7.00
N SER A 22 0.22 -15.80 -7.00
CA SER A 22 0.85 -15.06 -5.90
C SER A 22 0.07 -15.23 -4.59
N VAL A 23 -1.26 -15.10 -4.62
CA VAL A 23 -2.12 -15.25 -3.45
C VAL A 23 -2.00 -16.67 -2.87
N GLN A 24 -2.01 -17.68 -3.73
CA GLN A 24 -1.83 -19.08 -3.30
C GLN A 24 -0.43 -19.37 -2.75
N GLY A 25 0.59 -18.62 -3.19
CA GLY A 25 1.92 -18.63 -2.60
C GLY A 25 1.90 -18.04 -1.19
N ASP A 26 1.41 -16.81 -1.05
CA ASP A 26 1.39 -16.04 0.19
C ASP A 26 0.59 -16.75 1.31
N ILE A 27 -0.56 -17.35 0.97
CA ILE A 27 -1.42 -18.07 1.93
C ILE A 27 -0.67 -19.19 2.65
N LYS A 28 0.34 -19.81 2.01
CA LYS A 28 1.14 -20.89 2.63
C LYS A 28 2.09 -20.38 3.71
N LEU A 29 2.38 -19.08 3.71
CA LEU A 29 3.31 -18.43 4.64
C LEU A 29 2.61 -17.82 5.84
N TRP A 30 1.29 -17.63 5.77
CA TRP A 30 0.52 -16.98 6.82
C TRP A 30 -0.08 -17.97 7.83
N PRO A 31 -0.10 -17.62 9.12
CA PRO A 31 -0.75 -18.44 10.14
C PRO A 31 -2.28 -18.27 10.15
N PHE A 32 -2.82 -17.21 9.56
CA PHE A 32 -4.26 -16.94 9.53
C PHE A 32 -4.91 -17.53 8.27
N GLU A 33 -6.20 -17.84 8.37
CA GLU A 33 -6.93 -18.44 7.25
C GLU A 33 -7.30 -17.37 6.21
N VAL A 34 -7.13 -17.72 4.94
CA VAL A 34 -7.71 -16.98 3.81
C VAL A 34 -8.58 -17.97 3.02
N VAL A 35 -9.83 -17.59 2.77
CA VAL A 35 -10.82 -18.42 2.06
C VAL A 35 -11.30 -17.72 0.79
N GLU A 36 -11.82 -18.49 -0.15
CA GLU A 36 -12.47 -17.94 -1.34
C GLU A 36 -13.84 -17.35 -0.98
N GLY A 37 -14.02 -16.06 -1.27
CA GLY A 37 -15.29 -15.36 -1.12
C GLY A 37 -16.01 -15.12 -2.46
N PRO A 38 -17.09 -14.33 -2.44
CA PRO A 38 -17.86 -13.99 -3.63
C PRO A 38 -16.99 -13.38 -4.74
N SER A 39 -17.30 -13.73 -6.00
CA SER A 39 -16.54 -13.30 -7.18
C SER A 39 -15.05 -13.65 -7.13
N ARG A 40 -14.70 -14.76 -6.47
CA ARG A 40 -13.33 -15.26 -6.30
C ARG A 40 -12.42 -14.29 -5.56
N LYS A 41 -12.96 -13.45 -4.67
CA LYS A 41 -12.15 -12.53 -3.87
C LYS A 41 -11.61 -13.24 -2.63
N PRO A 42 -10.34 -13.03 -2.26
CA PRO A 42 -9.81 -13.58 -1.01
C PRO A 42 -10.45 -12.89 0.19
N LEU A 43 -10.89 -13.68 1.17
CA LEU A 43 -11.42 -13.21 2.46
C LEU A 43 -10.57 -13.76 3.60
N ILE A 44 -10.18 -12.89 4.53
CA ILE A 44 -9.37 -13.21 5.70
C ILE A 44 -10.30 -13.65 6.83
N GLY A 45 -10.16 -14.89 7.27
CA GLY A 45 -11.00 -15.47 8.31
C GLY A 45 -10.37 -15.37 9.70
N VAL A 46 -11.09 -14.75 10.64
CA VAL A 46 -10.67 -14.63 12.05
C VAL A 46 -11.79 -15.03 13.01
N THR A 47 -11.42 -15.43 14.21
CA THR A 47 -12.34 -15.62 15.34
C THR A 47 -12.27 -14.38 16.22
N TYR A 48 -13.34 -13.60 16.23
CA TYR A 48 -13.44 -12.35 16.97
C TYR A 48 -14.60 -12.42 17.96
N ARG A 49 -14.30 -12.26 19.27
CA ARG A 49 -15.28 -12.36 20.36
C ARG A 49 -16.09 -13.67 20.35
N GLY A 50 -15.45 -14.79 20.03
CA GLY A 50 -16.08 -16.11 19.98
C GLY A 50 -16.82 -16.41 18.67
N GLU A 51 -16.94 -15.45 17.76
CA GLU A 51 -17.62 -15.63 16.48
C GLU A 51 -16.62 -15.69 15.31
N ARG A 52 -16.92 -16.53 14.32
CA ARG A 52 -16.18 -16.53 13.06
C ARG A 52 -16.58 -15.31 12.24
N LYS A 53 -15.59 -14.52 11.82
CA LYS A 53 -15.75 -13.36 10.93
C LYS A 53 -14.82 -13.49 9.74
N GLN A 54 -15.26 -12.91 8.63
CA GLN A 54 -14.48 -12.82 7.41
C GLN A 54 -14.38 -11.36 7.00
N PHE A 55 -13.19 -10.93 6.62
CA PHE A 55 -12.90 -9.57 6.20
C PHE A 55 -12.23 -9.58 4.84
N ALA A 56 -12.68 -8.71 3.94
CA ALA A 56 -11.90 -8.39 2.75
C ALA A 56 -10.62 -7.64 3.14
N ALA A 57 -9.58 -7.78 2.32
CA ALA A 57 -8.32 -7.05 2.50
C ALA A 57 -8.53 -5.54 2.68
N LYS A 58 -9.45 -4.95 1.91
CA LYS A 58 -9.79 -3.53 2.01
C LYS A 58 -10.35 -3.14 3.39
N GLU A 59 -11.11 -4.01 4.05
CA GLU A 59 -11.67 -3.73 5.37
C GLU A 59 -10.56 -3.73 6.42
N VAL A 60 -9.67 -4.73 6.37
CA VAL A 60 -8.49 -4.77 7.27
C VAL A 60 -7.60 -3.55 7.06
N LEU A 61 -7.29 -3.20 5.82
CA LEU A 61 -6.48 -2.02 5.52
C LEU A 61 -7.17 -0.71 5.92
N SER A 62 -8.51 -0.65 5.86
CA SER A 62 -9.24 0.52 6.34
C SER A 62 -9.14 0.69 7.85
N MET A 63 -9.08 -0.42 8.61
CA MET A 63 -8.84 -0.36 10.06
C MET A 63 -7.46 0.22 10.36
N VAL A 64 -6.43 -0.19 9.61
CA VAL A 64 -5.07 0.35 9.72
C VAL A 64 -5.07 1.86 9.41
N LEU A 65 -5.69 2.25 8.30
CA LEU A 65 -5.70 3.65 7.87
C LEU A 65 -6.53 4.54 8.81
N THR A 66 -7.64 4.04 9.33
CA THR A 66 -8.41 4.71 10.40
C THR A 66 -7.54 4.90 11.64
N LYS A 67 -6.75 3.90 12.02
CA LYS A 67 -5.84 4.04 13.16
C LYS A 67 -4.75 5.09 12.92
N MET A 68 -4.17 5.13 11.72
CA MET A 68 -3.20 6.16 11.34
C MET A 68 -3.81 7.56 11.36
N LYS A 69 -5.04 7.70 10.86
CA LYS A 69 -5.81 8.95 10.95
C LYS A 69 -5.96 9.40 12.40
N GLU A 70 -6.43 8.53 13.30
CA GLU A 70 -6.57 8.86 14.73
C GLU A 70 -5.25 9.36 15.35
N ILE A 71 -4.14 8.69 15.05
CA ILE A 71 -2.80 9.08 15.57
C ILE A 71 -2.44 10.49 15.10
N VAL A 72 -2.65 10.79 13.82
CA VAL A 72 -2.34 12.12 13.26
C VAL A 72 -3.29 13.18 13.79
N GLU A 73 -4.58 12.88 13.94
CA GLU A 73 -5.57 13.82 14.49
C GLU A 73 -5.25 14.19 15.94
N VAL A 74 -4.82 13.22 16.75
CA VAL A 74 -4.32 13.46 18.11
C VAL A 74 -3.07 14.34 18.09
N PHE A 75 -2.12 14.05 17.20
CA PHE A 75 -0.88 14.83 17.07
C PHE A 75 -1.13 16.28 16.63
N LEU A 76 -2.05 16.51 15.69
CA LEU A 76 -2.35 17.85 15.15
C LEU A 76 -3.41 18.61 15.96
N GLY A 77 -4.19 17.93 16.81
CA GLY A 77 -5.33 18.52 17.52
C GLY A 77 -6.49 18.93 16.59
N MET A 78 -6.57 18.36 15.38
CA MET A 78 -7.59 18.69 14.40
C MET A 78 -7.99 17.49 13.55
N THR A 79 -9.19 17.55 12.95
CA THR A 79 -9.68 16.51 12.05
C THR A 79 -8.91 16.49 10.72
N VAL A 80 -8.49 15.30 10.31
CA VAL A 80 -7.83 15.04 9.02
C VAL A 80 -8.87 14.54 8.03
N LYS A 81 -9.03 15.27 6.93
CA LYS A 81 -9.99 14.91 5.86
C LYS A 81 -9.32 14.47 4.56
N ASN A 82 -8.19 15.05 4.20
CA ASN A 82 -7.56 14.84 2.91
C ASN A 82 -6.28 14.01 3.07
N VAL A 83 -6.06 13.07 2.15
CA VAL A 83 -4.88 12.18 2.18
C VAL A 83 -4.32 11.96 0.78
N VAL A 84 -3.00 11.80 0.73
CA VAL A 84 -2.29 11.19 -0.40
C VAL A 84 -1.81 9.82 0.09
N ILE A 85 -2.14 8.76 -0.64
CA ILE A 85 -1.74 7.40 -0.29
C ILE A 85 -0.71 6.91 -1.30
N THR A 86 0.36 6.29 -0.81
CA THR A 86 1.36 5.67 -1.67
C THR A 86 1.04 4.20 -1.95
N VAL A 87 1.48 3.72 -3.11
CA VAL A 87 1.42 2.31 -3.50
C VAL A 87 2.70 1.89 -4.21
N PRO A 88 3.04 0.59 -4.22
CA PRO A 88 4.12 0.07 -5.04
C PRO A 88 3.94 0.47 -6.51
N ALA A 89 5.04 0.75 -7.21
CA ALA A 89 4.97 1.12 -8.63
C ALA A 89 4.42 -0.03 -9.50
N SER A 90 4.58 -1.29 -9.05
CA SER A 90 4.05 -2.50 -9.69
C SER A 90 2.53 -2.67 -9.55
N PHE A 91 1.85 -1.87 -8.72
CA PHE A 91 0.40 -1.97 -8.57
C PHE A 91 -0.34 -1.60 -9.85
N ASN A 92 -1.22 -2.50 -10.29
CA ASN A 92 -2.11 -2.27 -11.42
C ASN A 92 -3.32 -1.40 -11.04
N ASP A 93 -4.14 -1.03 -12.03
CA ASP A 93 -5.29 -0.15 -11.84
C ASP A 93 -6.33 -0.70 -10.84
N SER A 94 -6.55 -2.01 -10.80
CA SER A 94 -7.47 -2.64 -9.86
C SER A 94 -6.99 -2.49 -8.42
N GLN A 95 -5.69 -2.70 -8.18
CA GLN A 95 -5.08 -2.55 -6.86
C GLN A 95 -5.06 -1.08 -6.43
N ARG A 96 -4.76 -0.14 -7.34
CA ARG A 96 -4.83 1.31 -7.09
C ARG A 96 -6.23 1.76 -6.73
N GLN A 97 -7.23 1.31 -7.48
CA GLN A 97 -8.63 1.62 -7.19
C GLN A 97 -9.06 1.04 -5.85
N ALA A 98 -8.66 -0.20 -5.54
CA ALA A 98 -8.97 -0.80 -4.25
C ALA A 98 -8.31 -0.05 -3.08
N THR A 99 -7.08 0.45 -3.23
CA THR A 99 -6.43 1.30 -2.22
C THR A 99 -7.13 2.64 -2.06
N LYS A 100 -7.65 3.22 -3.16
CA LYS A 100 -8.49 4.42 -3.07
C LYS A 100 -9.78 4.15 -2.29
N ASP A 101 -10.42 3.00 -2.53
CA ASP A 101 -11.62 2.58 -1.79
C ASP A 101 -11.34 2.40 -0.30
N VAL A 102 -10.15 1.89 0.08
CA VAL A 102 -9.71 1.82 1.49
C VAL A 102 -9.75 3.21 2.13
N GLY A 103 -9.20 4.23 1.46
CA GLY A 103 -9.25 5.61 1.94
C GLY A 103 -10.68 6.13 2.12
N VAL A 104 -11.58 5.83 1.18
CA VAL A 104 -12.99 6.22 1.28
C VAL A 104 -13.68 5.54 2.47
N ILE A 105 -13.46 4.24 2.67
CA ILE A 105 -14.01 3.48 3.82
C ILE A 105 -13.51 4.06 5.15
N SER A 106 -12.27 4.52 5.21
CA SER A 106 -11.70 5.19 6.38
C SER A 106 -12.18 6.65 6.58
N GLY A 107 -13.12 7.13 5.76
CA GLY A 107 -13.65 8.49 5.87
C GLY A 107 -12.64 9.56 5.49
N LEU A 108 -11.77 9.27 4.52
CA LEU A 108 -10.77 10.18 3.97
C LEU A 108 -11.07 10.50 2.51
N ASN A 109 -10.84 11.74 2.12
CA ASN A 109 -10.78 12.17 0.73
C ASN A 109 -9.38 11.88 0.17
N VAL A 110 -9.30 10.83 -0.66
CA VAL A 110 -8.06 10.44 -1.34
C VAL A 110 -7.79 11.38 -2.51
N MET A 111 -6.94 12.37 -2.28
CA MET A 111 -6.59 13.40 -3.27
C MET A 111 -5.80 12.79 -4.43
N ARG A 112 -4.91 11.85 -4.14
CA ARG A 112 -4.08 11.18 -5.14
C ARG A 112 -3.55 9.85 -4.60
N ILE A 113 -3.46 8.87 -5.49
CA ILE A 113 -2.62 7.68 -5.31
C ILE A 113 -1.29 7.95 -6.02
N VAL A 114 -0.18 7.84 -5.31
CA VAL A 114 1.16 8.13 -5.83
C VAL A 114 2.03 6.88 -5.73
N ASN A 115 2.95 6.68 -6.68
CA ASN A 115 3.91 5.60 -6.56
C ASN A 115 4.90 5.93 -5.44
N GLU A 116 5.19 4.96 -4.59
CA GLU A 116 6.22 5.06 -3.54
C GLU A 116 7.54 5.66 -4.06
N PRO A 117 8.15 5.15 -5.15
CA PRO A 117 9.40 5.73 -5.66
C PRO A 117 9.24 7.18 -6.14
N THR A 118 8.07 7.56 -6.67
CA THR A 118 7.83 8.95 -7.06
C THR A 118 7.74 9.87 -5.83
N LEU A 119 7.13 9.43 -4.73
CA LEU A 119 7.09 10.22 -3.51
C LEU A 119 8.49 10.43 -2.93
N VAL A 120 9.33 9.39 -2.93
CA VAL A 120 10.72 9.47 -2.47
C VAL A 120 11.52 10.43 -3.36
N ALA A 121 11.35 10.36 -4.68
CA ALA A 121 11.98 11.31 -5.61
C ALA A 121 11.51 12.75 -5.36
N ILE A 122 10.22 12.97 -5.10
CA ILE A 122 9.68 14.30 -4.76
C ILE A 122 10.31 14.80 -3.47
N ALA A 123 10.41 13.97 -2.43
CA ALA A 123 11.04 14.35 -1.17
C ALA A 123 12.52 14.72 -1.37
N TYR A 124 13.25 13.90 -2.13
CA TYR A 124 14.66 14.17 -2.48
C TYR A 124 14.83 15.44 -3.32
N GLY A 125 14.02 15.59 -4.37
CA GLY A 125 14.03 16.73 -5.27
C GLY A 125 13.63 18.04 -4.58
N PHE A 126 12.67 17.98 -3.64
CA PHE A 126 12.29 19.11 -2.79
C PHE A 126 13.44 19.51 -1.85
N TYR A 127 14.08 18.55 -1.18
CA TYR A 127 15.22 18.81 -0.30
C TYR A 127 16.44 19.39 -1.05
N LYS A 128 16.66 18.96 -2.30
CA LYS A 128 17.78 19.41 -3.15
C LYS A 128 17.46 20.65 -4.01
N LYS A 129 16.33 21.35 -3.75
CA LYS A 129 15.97 22.60 -4.46
C LYS A 129 16.99 23.72 -4.15
N SER A 130 18.11 23.76 -4.87
CA SER A 130 18.92 24.98 -5.02
C SER A 130 20.01 24.98 -6.10
N THR A 131 20.40 23.86 -6.73
CA THR A 131 21.68 23.86 -7.50
C THR A 131 21.70 23.08 -8.82
N SER A 132 20.57 22.58 -9.31
CA SER A 132 20.57 21.58 -10.39
C SER A 132 20.12 22.17 -11.73
N VAL A 133 21.05 22.50 -12.61
CA VAL A 133 20.77 22.78 -14.03
C VAL A 133 20.79 21.46 -14.80
N GLY A 134 19.73 21.14 -15.52
CA GLY A 134 19.64 19.97 -16.40
C GLY A 134 18.85 18.77 -15.84
N GLU A 135 18.66 17.77 -16.71
CA GLU A 135 18.04 16.49 -16.41
C GLU A 135 18.88 15.70 -15.40
N LYS A 136 18.22 15.09 -14.40
CA LYS A 136 18.88 14.22 -13.42
C LYS A 136 18.24 12.86 -13.38
N ASN A 137 19.07 11.83 -13.53
CA ASN A 137 18.66 10.46 -13.28
C ASN A 137 18.90 10.12 -11.81
N VAL A 138 17.85 9.63 -11.15
CA VAL A 138 17.83 9.23 -9.74
C VAL A 138 17.43 7.77 -9.67
N MET A 139 18.31 6.96 -9.09
CA MET A 139 17.98 5.58 -8.73
C MET A 139 17.53 5.55 -7.28
N ILE A 140 16.38 4.93 -7.04
CA ILE A 140 15.82 4.70 -5.71
C ILE A 140 15.96 3.22 -5.41
N PHE A 141 16.53 2.95 -4.23
CA PHE A 141 16.70 1.62 -3.69
C PHE A 141 15.84 1.52 -2.43
N ASP A 142 14.72 0.81 -2.52
CA ASP A 142 13.80 0.56 -1.42
C ASP A 142 13.96 -0.89 -0.97
N LEU A 143 14.64 -1.07 0.17
CA LEU A 143 14.81 -2.38 0.81
C LEU A 143 13.90 -2.45 2.03
N GLY A 144 12.66 -2.84 1.75
CA GLY A 144 11.63 -3.07 2.76
C GLY A 144 11.78 -4.43 3.43
N ARG A 145 10.84 -4.71 4.34
CA ARG A 145 10.76 -6.00 5.02
C ARG A 145 10.37 -7.14 4.06
N ASP A 146 9.42 -6.87 3.19
CA ASP A 146 8.78 -7.89 2.34
C ASP A 146 9.07 -7.66 0.85
N THR A 147 9.69 -6.52 0.51
CA THR A 147 9.96 -6.13 -0.87
C THR A 147 11.35 -5.56 -1.01
N PHE A 148 11.94 -5.80 -2.16
CA PHE A 148 13.10 -5.10 -2.64
C PHE A 148 12.74 -4.46 -3.98
N ASP A 149 12.61 -3.13 -4.01
CA ASP A 149 12.22 -2.38 -5.21
C ASP A 149 13.34 -1.42 -5.61
N VAL A 150 13.73 -1.46 -6.90
CA VAL A 150 14.65 -0.52 -7.53
C VAL A 150 13.91 0.24 -8.62
N SER A 151 13.90 1.56 -8.52
CA SER A 151 13.29 2.42 -9.55
C SER A 151 14.28 3.45 -10.07
N MET A 152 14.35 3.60 -11.39
CA MET A 152 15.06 4.69 -12.05
C MET A 152 14.06 5.77 -12.44
N LEU A 153 14.34 7.01 -12.04
CA LEU A 153 13.52 8.18 -12.36
C LEU A 153 14.36 9.27 -12.99
N THR A 154 13.73 10.01 -13.89
CA THR A 154 14.25 11.26 -14.41
C THR A 154 13.56 12.43 -13.72
N ILE A 155 14.35 13.41 -13.30
CA ILE A 155 13.88 14.67 -12.71
C ILE A 155 14.34 15.82 -13.61
N GLU A 156 13.39 16.54 -14.19
CA GLU A 156 13.66 17.74 -14.98
C GLU A 156 12.61 18.81 -14.68
N LYS A 157 13.02 20.02 -14.29
CA LYS A 157 12.14 21.19 -14.05
C LYS A 157 10.92 20.88 -13.15
N GLY A 158 11.09 19.99 -12.18
CA GLY A 158 10.03 19.58 -11.25
C GLY A 158 9.07 18.51 -11.80
N ILE A 159 9.30 18.00 -13.00
CA ILE A 159 8.67 16.81 -13.55
C ILE A 159 9.45 15.59 -13.08
N PHE A 160 8.74 14.58 -12.57
CA PHE A 160 9.29 13.32 -12.09
C PHE A 160 8.71 12.19 -12.96
N GLU A 161 9.57 11.52 -13.72
CA GLU A 161 9.17 10.45 -14.63
C GLU A 161 9.83 9.14 -14.22
N VAL A 162 9.05 8.08 -14.03
CA VAL A 162 9.58 6.73 -13.78
C VAL A 162 10.00 6.13 -15.12
N LYS A 163 11.28 5.81 -15.28
CA LYS A 163 11.84 5.21 -16.50
C LYS A 163 11.83 3.68 -16.45
N ALA A 164 12.13 3.12 -15.30
CA ALA A 164 12.10 1.68 -15.08
C ALA A 164 11.87 1.37 -13.60
N THR A 165 11.18 0.27 -13.34
CA THR A 165 11.06 -0.32 -12.00
C THR A 165 11.31 -1.82 -12.13
N THR A 166 12.15 -2.35 -11.25
CA THR A 166 12.39 -3.78 -11.08
C THR A 166 12.47 -4.09 -9.58
N GLY A 167 12.34 -5.35 -9.20
CA GLY A 167 12.35 -5.72 -7.80
C GLY A 167 12.00 -7.18 -7.59
N ASP A 168 12.03 -7.58 -6.32
CA ASP A 168 11.61 -8.89 -5.85
C ASP A 168 10.67 -8.76 -4.65
N THR A 169 9.72 -9.68 -4.57
CA THR A 169 8.76 -9.78 -3.46
C THR A 169 9.04 -11.13 -2.80
N LEU A 170 9.44 -11.12 -1.53
CA LEU A 170 9.78 -12.34 -0.79
C LEU A 170 8.53 -13.17 -0.44
#